data_AF-A0A6N8IZ71-F1
#
_entry.id   AF-A0A6N8IZ71-F1
#
_cell.length_a   1.000
_cell.length_b   1.000
_cell.length_c   1.000
_cell.angle_alpha   90.00
_cell.angle_beta   90.00
_cell.angle_gamma   90.00
#
_symmetry.space_group_name_H-M   'P 1'
#
loop_
_entity.id
_entity.type
_entity.pdbx_description
1 polymer ?
#
loop_
_entity_poly.entity_id
_entity_poly.type
_entity_poly.pdbx_seq_one_letter_code
_entity_poly.pdbx_strand_id
1 'polypeptide(L)'
;MALPLDTSSITHGIQLAVAPVFLLTAVSGMIGAVAGRLARIIDRARLVEDRARTSTDADFLDRAEAELAELRQRGRLANGCIALLTSCAFLIGLTILILFLGETTAVKVSVVAVGSFLLGVACFLFALLCFLAETFVATRLLNFRVRR
;
A
#
# COMPACT_ATOMS: atom_id res chain seq x y z
N MET A 1 37.66 15.81 -22.69
CA MET A 1 36.97 16.62 -21.66
C MET A 1 36.19 15.67 -20.77
N ALA A 2 36.88 15.07 -19.79
CA ALA A 2 36.25 14.20 -18.81
C ALA A 2 35.52 15.10 -17.81
N LEU A 3 34.20 14.95 -17.69
CA LEU A 3 33.45 15.57 -16.60
C LEU A 3 34.06 15.03 -15.29
N PRO A 4 34.61 15.88 -14.41
CA PRO A 4 35.02 15.43 -13.09
C PRO A 4 33.73 15.19 -12.32
N LEU A 5 33.13 14.03 -12.52
CA LEU A 5 32.15 13.51 -11.59
C LEU A 5 32.93 13.20 -10.33
N ASP A 6 32.94 14.13 -9.38
CA ASP A 6 33.53 13.94 -8.06
C ASP A 6 32.92 12.68 -7.45
N THR A 7 33.71 11.60 -7.46
CA THR A 7 33.30 10.28 -6.96
C THR A 7 32.84 10.35 -5.50
N SER A 8 33.35 11.33 -4.75
CA SER A 8 32.97 11.68 -3.38
C SER A 8 31.50 12.12 -3.28
N SER A 9 31.03 13.03 -4.14
CA SER A 9 29.65 13.51 -4.15
C SER A 9 28.65 12.41 -4.52
N ILE A 10 29.03 11.54 -5.47
CA ILE A 10 28.21 10.37 -5.81
C ILE A 10 28.13 9.39 -4.63
N THR A 11 29.25 9.13 -3.96
CA THR A 11 29.30 8.23 -2.80
C THR A 11 28.45 8.76 -1.64
N HIS A 12 28.53 10.06 -1.37
CA HIS A 12 27.72 10.71 -0.33
C HIS A 12 26.22 10.68 -0.66
N GLY A 13 25.83 10.97 -1.91
CA GLY A 13 24.44 10.84 -2.37
C GLY A 13 23.88 9.41 -2.22
N ILE A 14 24.68 8.38 -2.51
CA ILE A 14 24.30 6.98 -2.28
C ILE A 14 24.05 6.73 -0.79
N GLN A 15 24.95 7.16 0.10
CA GLN A 15 24.80 6.96 1.54
C GLN A 15 23.53 7.59 2.09
N LEU A 16 23.20 8.80 1.65
CA LEU A 16 21.98 9.50 2.03
C LEU A 16 20.71 8.78 1.51
N ALA A 17 20.78 8.18 0.33
CA ALA A 17 19.64 7.51 -0.30
C ALA A 17 19.38 6.07 0.22
N VAL A 18 20.36 5.42 0.86
CA VAL A 18 20.23 4.04 1.37
C VAL A 18 19.06 3.90 2.35
N ALA A 19 18.89 4.84 3.28
CA ALA A 19 17.83 4.77 4.29
C ALA A 19 16.40 4.85 3.67
N PRO A 20 16.10 5.83 2.79
CA PRO A 20 14.84 5.84 2.04
C PRO A 20 14.58 4.59 1.19
N VAL A 21 15.62 4.08 0.51
CA VAL A 21 15.51 2.87 -0.31
C VAL A 21 15.13 1.65 0.54
N PHE A 22 15.69 1.51 1.73
CA PHE A 22 15.30 0.44 2.66
C PHE A 22 13.80 0.47 2.98
N LEU A 23 13.23 1.66 3.14
CA LEU A 23 11.80 1.83 3.40
C LEU A 23 10.94 1.44 2.18
N LEU A 24 11.41 1.66 0.94
CA LEU A 24 10.72 1.18 -0.27
C LEU A 24 10.58 -0.34 -0.30
N THR A 25 11.57 -1.09 0.20
CA THR A 25 11.46 -2.54 0.32
C THR A 25 10.33 -2.94 1.27
N ALA A 26 10.21 -2.26 2.41
CA ALA A 26 9.11 -2.48 3.36
C ALA A 26 7.74 -2.14 2.74
N VAL A 27 7.66 -1.04 1.98
CA VAL A 27 6.45 -0.64 1.25
C VAL A 27 6.05 -1.69 0.19
N SER A 28 7.02 -2.17 -0.59
CA SER A 28 6.80 -3.22 -1.59
C SER A 28 6.27 -4.51 -0.96
N GLY A 29 6.86 -4.95 0.15
CA GLY A 29 6.39 -6.10 0.92
C GLY A 29 4.96 -5.91 1.42
N MET A 30 4.62 -4.72 1.90
CA MET A 30 3.27 -4.40 2.36
C MET A 30 2.25 -4.39 1.22
N ILE A 31 2.60 -3.81 0.06
CA ILE A 31 1.74 -3.86 -1.14
C ILE A 31 1.47 -5.31 -1.53
N GLY A 32 2.50 -6.17 -1.54
CA GLY A 32 2.36 -7.59 -1.82
C GLY A 32 1.42 -8.30 -0.83
N ALA A 33 1.53 -8.00 0.46
CA ALA A 33 0.66 -8.57 1.49
C ALA A 33 -0.81 -8.15 1.30
N VAL A 34 -1.08 -6.87 1.03
CA VAL A 34 -2.44 -6.35 0.80
C VAL A 34 -3.01 -6.88 -0.52
N ALA A 35 -2.22 -6.87 -1.59
CA ALA A 35 -2.64 -7.38 -2.90
C ALA A 35 -2.99 -8.88 -2.83
N GLY A 36 -2.20 -9.68 -2.10
CA GLY A 36 -2.51 -11.09 -1.87
C GLY A 36 -3.82 -11.31 -1.08
N ARG A 37 -4.15 -10.43 -0.13
CA ARG A 37 -5.46 -10.47 0.56
C ARG A 37 -6.60 -10.08 -0.38
N LEU A 38 -6.42 -9.01 -1.14
CA LEU A 38 -7.41 -8.51 -2.09
C LEU A 38 -7.72 -9.57 -3.17
N ALA A 39 -6.71 -10.25 -3.70
CA ALA A 39 -6.88 -11.35 -4.64
C ALA A 39 -7.80 -12.44 -4.07
N ARG A 40 -7.54 -12.90 -2.84
CA ARG A 40 -8.39 -13.90 -2.16
C ARG A 40 -9.83 -13.42 -1.94
N ILE A 41 -10.03 -12.13 -1.65
CA ILE A 41 -11.39 -11.55 -1.51
C ILE A 41 -12.11 -11.54 -2.86
N ILE A 42 -11.43 -11.15 -3.93
CA ILE A 42 -11.99 -11.11 -5.29
C ILE A 42 -12.30 -12.53 -5.79
N ASP A 43 -11.40 -13.49 -5.57
CA ASP A 43 -11.60 -14.88 -5.97
C ASP A 43 -12.81 -15.48 -5.24
N ARG A 44 -12.98 -15.19 -3.94
CA ARG A 44 -14.16 -15.60 -3.18
C ARG A 44 -15.44 -14.92 -3.70
N ALA A 45 -15.39 -13.63 -4.02
CA ALA A 45 -16.53 -12.91 -4.60
C ALA A 45 -16.97 -13.52 -5.93
N ARG A 46 -16.02 -13.84 -6.82
CA ARG A 46 -16.31 -14.52 -8.10
C ARG A 46 -16.97 -15.88 -7.90
N LEU A 47 -16.48 -16.69 -6.96
CA LEU A 47 -17.10 -17.98 -6.64
C LEU A 47 -18.54 -17.85 -6.14
N VAL A 48 -18.84 -16.84 -5.32
CA VAL A 48 -20.21 -16.57 -4.84
C VAL A 48 -21.09 -16.08 -5.98
N GLU A 49 -20.57 -15.20 -6.85
CA GLU A 49 -21.28 -14.70 -8.03
C GLU A 49 -21.63 -15.83 -9.01
N ASP A 50 -20.69 -16.73 -9.30
CA ASP A 50 -20.91 -17.87 -10.20
C ASP A 50 -21.97 -18.84 -9.66
N ARG A 51 -21.97 -19.07 -8.33
CA ARG A 51 -23.01 -19.88 -7.66
C ARG A 51 -24.36 -19.19 -7.66
N ALA A 52 -24.41 -17.87 -7.48
CA ALA A 52 -25.66 -17.12 -7.57
C ALA A 52 -26.24 -17.19 -8.98
N ARG A 53 -25.41 -17.06 -10.04
CA ARG A 53 -25.86 -17.16 -11.43
C ARG A 53 -26.43 -18.53 -11.82
N THR A 54 -26.03 -19.59 -11.13
CA THR A 54 -26.48 -20.97 -11.40
C THR A 54 -27.62 -21.43 -10.50
N SER A 55 -27.99 -20.63 -9.50
CA SER A 55 -29.08 -20.94 -8.57
C SER A 55 -30.36 -20.21 -8.95
N THR A 56 -31.49 -20.90 -8.85
CA THR A 56 -32.84 -20.32 -9.04
C THR A 56 -33.56 -20.08 -7.72
N ASP A 57 -32.91 -20.37 -6.59
CA ASP A 57 -33.49 -20.25 -5.24
C ASP A 57 -33.38 -18.81 -4.74
N ALA A 58 -34.53 -18.16 -4.53
CA ALA A 58 -34.63 -16.75 -4.13
C ALA A 58 -33.96 -16.47 -2.77
N ASP A 59 -34.07 -17.38 -1.80
CA ASP A 59 -33.46 -17.22 -0.47
C ASP A 59 -31.92 -17.32 -0.53
N PHE A 60 -31.40 -18.11 -1.48
CA PHE A 60 -29.96 -18.23 -1.71
C PHE A 60 -29.41 -16.98 -2.41
N LEU A 61 -30.14 -16.45 -3.40
CA LEU A 61 -29.75 -15.24 -4.14
C LEU A 61 -29.65 -14.03 -3.21
N ASP A 62 -30.63 -13.84 -2.31
CA ASP A 62 -30.65 -12.71 -1.37
C ASP A 62 -29.48 -12.77 -0.37
N ARG A 63 -29.14 -13.98 0.11
CA ARG A 63 -27.95 -14.21 0.95
C ARG A 63 -26.65 -13.99 0.20
N ALA A 64 -26.57 -14.44 -1.06
CA ALA A 64 -25.38 -14.28 -1.89
C ALA A 64 -25.12 -12.79 -2.20
N GLU A 65 -26.17 -12.01 -2.45
CA GLU A 65 -26.06 -10.56 -2.68
C GLU A 65 -25.57 -9.82 -1.43
N ALA A 66 -26.08 -10.18 -0.24
CA ALA A 66 -25.60 -9.65 1.03
C ALA A 66 -24.11 -9.98 1.28
N GLU A 67 -23.67 -11.22 1.01
CA GLU A 67 -22.26 -11.62 1.14
C GLU A 67 -21.37 -10.88 0.12
N LEU A 68 -21.83 -10.71 -1.13
CA LEU A 68 -21.13 -9.97 -2.18
C LEU A 68 -20.95 -8.48 -1.82
N ALA A 69 -21.98 -7.86 -1.26
CA ALA A 69 -21.91 -6.46 -0.79
C ALA A 69 -20.83 -6.28 0.28
N GLU A 70 -20.74 -7.23 1.22
CA GLU A 70 -19.71 -7.23 2.27
C GLU A 70 -18.30 -7.42 1.69
N LEU A 71 -18.12 -8.40 0.81
CA LEU A 71 -16.84 -8.66 0.12
C LEU A 71 -16.39 -7.43 -0.69
N ARG A 72 -17.33 -6.73 -1.33
CA ARG A 72 -17.04 -5.51 -2.11
C ARG A 72 -16.60 -4.35 -1.22
N GLN A 73 -17.21 -4.17 -0.05
CA GLN A 73 -16.79 -3.15 0.91
C GLN A 73 -15.35 -3.40 1.40
N ARG A 74 -15.01 -4.66 1.70
CA ARG A 74 -13.65 -5.07 2.08
C ARG A 74 -12.64 -4.83 0.96
N GLY A 75 -13.00 -5.19 -0.27
CA GLY A 75 -12.17 -4.95 -1.45
C GLY A 75 -11.84 -3.47 -1.64
N ARG A 76 -12.81 -2.57 -1.41
CA ARG A 76 -12.59 -1.12 -1.48
C ARG A 76 -11.60 -0.61 -0.43
N LEU A 77 -11.67 -1.11 0.81
CA LEU A 77 -10.73 -0.74 1.86
C LEU A 77 -9.31 -1.20 1.53
N ALA A 78 -9.14 -2.45 1.09
CA ALA A 78 -7.85 -2.97 0.65
C ALA A 78 -7.28 -2.19 -0.54
N ASN A 79 -8.12 -1.85 -1.53
CA ASN A 79 -7.72 -1.03 -2.67
C ASN A 79 -7.31 0.40 -2.25
N GLY A 80 -8.02 1.01 -1.30
CA GLY A 80 -7.62 2.30 -0.71
C GLY A 80 -6.26 2.23 0.00
N CYS A 81 -5.98 1.12 0.67
CA CYS A 81 -4.69 0.85 1.29
C CYS A 81 -3.56 0.75 0.25
N ILE A 82 -3.78 0.03 -0.86
CA ILE A 82 -2.82 -0.06 -1.96
C ILE A 82 -2.56 1.32 -2.56
N ALA A 83 -3.59 2.15 -2.75
CA ALA A 83 -3.44 3.51 -3.25
C ALA A 83 -2.55 4.35 -2.32
N LEU A 84 -2.79 4.32 -1.00
CA LEU A 84 -1.96 5.01 0.00
C LEU A 84 -0.50 4.51 -0.01
N LEU A 85 -0.29 3.20 -0.05
CA LEU A 85 1.06 2.62 -0.14
C LEU A 85 1.80 3.03 -1.42
N THR A 86 1.07 3.12 -2.54
CA THR A 86 1.62 3.56 -3.83
C THR A 86 2.00 5.03 -3.78
N SER A 87 1.14 5.89 -3.22
CA SER A 87 1.45 7.32 -3.00
C SER A 87 2.63 7.51 -2.06
N CYS A 88 2.74 6.68 -1.01
CA CYS A 88 3.91 6.64 -0.13
C CYS A 88 5.20 6.29 -0.89
N ALA A 89 5.19 5.21 -1.68
CA ALA A 89 6.33 4.82 -2.50
C ALA A 89 6.77 5.94 -3.45
N PHE A 90 5.79 6.64 -4.05
CA PHE A 90 6.05 7.79 -4.92
C PHE A 90 6.74 8.93 -4.19
N LEU A 91 6.28 9.31 -2.98
CA LEU A 91 6.90 10.36 -2.16
C LEU A 91 8.33 10.00 -1.73
N ILE A 92 8.59 8.74 -1.41
CA ILE A 92 9.94 8.27 -1.05
C ILE A 92 10.84 8.26 -2.29
N GLY A 93 10.34 7.82 -3.44
CA GLY A 93 11.05 7.91 -4.72
C GLY A 93 11.41 9.36 -5.07
N LEU A 94 10.47 10.29 -4.89
CA LEU A 94 10.70 11.72 -5.07
C LEU A 94 11.77 12.25 -4.10
N THR A 95 11.75 11.81 -2.84
CA THR A 95 12.77 12.15 -1.84
C THR A 95 14.16 11.73 -2.31
N ILE A 96 14.31 10.50 -2.83
CA ILE A 96 15.60 10.00 -3.35
C ILE A 96 16.08 10.88 -4.52
N LEU A 97 15.19 11.22 -5.47
CA LEU A 97 15.53 12.10 -6.59
C LEU A 97 15.99 13.48 -6.12
N ILE A 98 15.29 14.07 -5.16
CA ILE A 98 15.60 15.38 -4.57
C ILE A 98 16.96 15.35 -3.87
N LEU A 99 17.27 14.28 -3.13
CA LEU A 99 18.53 14.10 -2.41
C LEU A 99 19.72 14.04 -3.39
N PHE A 100 19.58 13.28 -4.48
CA PHE A 100 20.59 13.21 -5.54
C PHE A 100 20.76 14.54 -6.30
N LEU A 101 19.67 15.26 -6.58
CA LEU A 101 19.75 16.59 -7.19
C LEU A 101 20.40 17.62 -6.25
N GLY A 102 20.12 17.52 -4.95
CA GLY A 102 20.72 18.39 -3.92
C GLY A 102 22.23 18.23 -3.76
N GLU A 103 22.79 17.05 -4.03
CA GLU A 103 24.24 16.85 -4.03
C GLU A 103 24.92 17.42 -5.28
N THR A 104 24.20 17.54 -6.40
CA THR A 104 24.73 18.08 -7.66
C THR A 104 24.52 19.58 -7.83
N THR A 105 23.64 20.19 -7.03
CA THR A 105 23.33 21.62 -7.07
C THR A 105 23.51 22.26 -5.69
N ALA A 106 24.20 23.41 -5.60
CA ALA A 106 24.49 24.10 -4.33
C ALA A 106 23.27 24.75 -3.62
N VAL A 107 22.07 24.23 -3.89
CA VAL A 107 20.81 24.74 -3.37
C VAL A 107 20.50 24.04 -2.04
N LYS A 108 19.85 24.73 -1.09
CA LYS A 108 19.40 24.17 0.21
C LYS A 108 18.23 23.18 0.02
N VAL A 109 18.49 22.08 -0.69
CA VAL A 109 17.51 21.05 -1.04
C VAL A 109 17.18 20.15 0.15
N SER A 110 18.01 20.15 1.20
CA SER A 110 17.85 19.29 2.38
C SER A 110 16.52 19.48 3.12
N VAL A 111 15.97 20.70 3.19
CA VAL A 111 14.69 20.93 3.91
C VAL A 111 13.51 20.33 3.16
N VAL A 112 13.51 20.43 1.82
CA VAL A 112 12.45 19.86 0.97
C VAL A 112 12.52 18.33 1.00
N ALA A 113 13.73 17.76 0.92
CA ALA A 113 13.95 16.32 1.02
C ALA A 113 13.46 15.75 2.36
N VAL A 114 13.78 16.42 3.48
CA VAL A 114 13.31 16.02 4.80
C VAL A 114 11.79 16.11 4.90
N GLY A 115 11.19 17.18 4.35
CA GLY A 115 9.74 17.35 4.32
C GLY A 115 9.01 16.26 3.52
N SER A 116 9.49 15.93 2.32
CA SER A 116 8.92 14.87 1.48
C SER A 116 9.09 13.49 2.12
N PHE A 117 10.24 13.25 2.78
CA PHE A 117 10.49 12.01 3.50
C PHE A 117 9.52 11.81 4.66
N LEU A 118 9.38 12.83 5.53
CA LEU A 118 8.46 12.77 6.67
C LEU A 118 7.01 12.57 6.20
N LEU A 119 6.59 13.25 5.13
CA LEU A 119 5.26 13.07 4.56
C LEU A 119 5.07 11.65 4.01
N GLY A 120 6.10 11.09 3.36
CA GLY A 120 6.10 9.70 2.91
C GLY A 120 5.95 8.71 4.08
N VAL A 121 6.73 8.88 5.15
CA VAL A 121 6.64 8.06 6.37
C VAL A 121 5.27 8.20 7.04
N ALA A 122 4.73 9.41 7.13
CA ALA A 122 3.38 9.62 7.67
C ALA A 122 2.31 8.90 6.83
N CYS A 123 2.42 8.97 5.50
CA CYS A 123 1.55 8.24 4.58
C CYS A 123 1.68 6.71 4.76
N PHE A 124 2.91 6.20 4.96
CA PHE A 124 3.15 4.79 5.29
C PHE A 124 2.44 4.38 6.58
N LEU A 125 2.59 5.16 7.66
CA LEU A 125 1.94 4.88 8.95
C LEU A 125 0.41 4.90 8.82
N PHE A 126 -0.15 5.87 8.10
CA PHE A 126 -1.59 5.90 7.81
C PHE A 126 -2.03 4.67 7.02
N ALA A 127 -1.27 4.22 6.03
CA ALA A 127 -1.55 3.00 5.30
C ALA A 127 -1.52 1.76 6.21
N LEU A 128 -0.55 1.68 7.14
CA LEU A 128 -0.51 0.60 8.14
C LEU A 128 -1.74 0.62 9.06
N LEU A 129 -2.19 1.81 9.49
CA LEU A 129 -3.40 1.95 10.30
C LEU A 129 -4.66 1.55 9.51
N CYS A 130 -4.77 1.93 8.24
CA CYS A 130 -5.85 1.48 7.36
C CYS A 130 -5.84 -0.04 7.18
N PHE A 131 -4.66 -0.63 7.00
CA PHE A 131 -4.50 -2.09 6.91
C PHE A 131 -4.85 -2.80 8.22
N LEU A 132 -4.46 -2.21 9.35
CA LEU A 132 -4.81 -2.70 10.68
C LEU A 132 -6.32 -2.63 10.89
N ALA A 133 -6.97 -1.52 10.53
CA ALA A 133 -8.42 -1.36 10.60
C ALA A 133 -9.16 -2.38 9.72
N GLU A 134 -8.71 -2.60 8.48
CA GLU A 134 -9.25 -3.64 7.59
C GLU A 134 -9.10 -5.04 8.22
N THR A 135 -7.95 -5.32 8.83
CA THR A 135 -7.70 -6.56 9.56
C THR A 135 -8.62 -6.71 10.77
N PHE A 136 -8.80 -5.67 11.58
CA PHE A 136 -9.71 -5.69 12.73
C PHE A 136 -11.16 -5.89 12.31
N VAL A 137 -11.61 -5.27 11.22
CA VAL A 137 -12.96 -5.50 10.65
C VAL A 137 -13.10 -6.95 10.23
N ALA A 138 -12.10 -7.52 9.56
CA ALA A 138 -12.09 -8.93 9.17
C ALA A 138 -12.12 -9.87 10.40
N THR A 139 -11.37 -9.55 11.46
CA THR A 139 -11.32 -10.38 12.69
C THR A 139 -12.57 -10.24 13.55
N ARG A 140 -13.24 -9.08 13.59
CA ARG A 140 -14.53 -8.93 14.28
C ARG A 140 -15.62 -9.85 13.72
N LEU A 141 -15.54 -10.21 12.44
CA LEU A 141 -16.43 -11.18 11.81
C LEU A 141 -16.07 -12.65 12.09
N LEU A 142 -14.86 -12.93 12.58
CA LEU A 142 -14.48 -14.25 13.10
C LEU A 142 -14.99 -14.50 14.53
N ASN A 143 -15.74 -13.56 15.12
CA ASN A 143 -16.53 -13.87 16.29
C ASN A 143 -17.71 -14.73 15.84
N PHE A 144 -17.41 -16.01 15.62
CA PHE A 144 -18.32 -17.11 15.37
C PHE A 144 -19.40 -17.08 16.45
N ARG A 145 -20.49 -16.37 16.16
CA ARG A 145 -21.77 -16.64 16.79
C ARG A 145 -22.26 -17.94 16.18
N VAL A 146 -21.67 -19.06 16.63
CA VAL A 146 -22.30 -20.38 16.58
C VAL A 146 -23.56 -20.24 17.41
N ARG A 147 -24.63 -19.78 16.78
CA ARG A 147 -25.97 -19.88 17.33
C ARG A 147 -26.35 -21.35 17.14
N ARG A 148 -25.99 -22.16 18.14
CA ARG A 148 -26.69 -23.41 18.41
C ARG A 148 -28.16 -23.13 18.66
#